data_AF-A0A438E538-F1
#
_entry.id   AF-A0A438E538-F1
#
_cell.length_a   1.000
_cell.length_b   1.000
_cell.length_c   1.000
_cell.angle_alpha   90.00
_cell.angle_beta   90.00
_cell.angle_gamma   90.00
#
_symmetry.space_group_name_H-M   'P 1'
#
loop_
_entity.id
_entity.type
_entity.pdbx_description
1 polymer ?
#
loop_
_entity_poly.entity_id
_entity_poly.type
_entity_poly.pdbx_seq_one_letter_code
_entity_poly.pdbx_strand_id
1 'polypeptide(L)'
;MQRFLRIKQGIQRTFGTLFISLLLFGLFVLRFSDAFNFLIDLPSEDHIWCGSWELMGPLLETFYNYSTDESNDSPLKLLWKRMSVEMRKCTLCISQHHQAQDMYSMEYDSSSISPLLSVLRSLDEERVGQHLKEINARLAGGEYIPERDNAEVVSVMFEVFMSF
;
A
#
# COMPACT_ATOMS: atom_id res chain seq x y z
N MET A 1 41.26 36.53 -14.80
CA MET A 1 40.68 35.57 -15.78
C MET A 1 40.37 34.18 -15.17
N GLN A 2 41.29 33.55 -14.43
CA GLN A 2 41.09 32.20 -13.86
C GLN A 2 39.96 32.06 -12.82
N ARG A 3 39.65 33.11 -12.04
CA ARG A 3 38.59 33.08 -11.01
C ARG A 3 37.18 33.01 -11.60
N PHE A 4 36.97 33.60 -12.79
CA PHE A 4 35.69 33.62 -13.50
C PHE A 4 35.38 32.25 -14.15
N LEU A 5 36.40 31.57 -14.69
CA LEU A 5 36.28 30.22 -15.24
C LEU A 5 35.89 29.18 -14.18
N ARG A 6 36.41 29.34 -12.95
CA ARG A 6 36.09 28.45 -11.81
C ARG A 6 34.63 28.60 -11.36
N ILE A 7 34.10 29.83 -11.35
CA ILE A 7 32.69 30.10 -11.01
C ILE A 7 31.76 29.54 -12.10
N LYS A 8 32.12 29.72 -13.39
CA LYS A 8 31.34 29.21 -14.53
C LYS A 8 31.25 27.67 -14.52
N GLN A 9 32.38 26.99 -14.22
CA GLN A 9 32.42 25.53 -14.08
C GLN A 9 31.65 25.02 -12.85
N GLY A 10 31.69 25.74 -11.73
CA GLY A 10 30.91 25.43 -10.54
C GLY A 10 29.40 25.49 -10.80
N ILE A 11 28.93 26.59 -11.40
CA ILE A 11 27.52 26.77 -11.76
C ILE A 11 27.06 25.69 -12.74
N GLN A 12 27.83 25.39 -13.78
CA GLN A 12 27.47 24.37 -14.77
C GLN A 12 27.40 22.95 -14.17
N ARG A 13 28.26 22.63 -13.18
CA ARG A 13 28.17 21.37 -12.42
C ARG A 13 26.95 21.33 -11.51
N THR A 14 26.64 22.39 -10.78
CA THR A 14 25.47 22.42 -9.88
C THR A 14 24.16 22.32 -10.67
N PHE A 15 24.04 23.03 -11.80
CA PHE A 15 22.88 22.90 -12.69
C PHE A 15 22.79 21.52 -13.32
N GLY A 16 23.92 20.90 -13.70
CA GLY A 16 23.95 19.52 -14.20
C GLY A 16 23.50 18.50 -13.15
N THR A 17 23.96 18.62 -11.90
CA THR A 17 23.55 17.73 -10.81
C THR A 17 22.06 17.91 -10.47
N LEU A 18 21.57 19.15 -10.39
CA LEU A 18 20.16 19.43 -10.13
C LEU A 18 19.26 18.91 -11.26
N PHE A 19 19.68 19.05 -12.53
CA PHE A 19 18.94 18.53 -13.68
C PHE A 19 18.91 16.99 -13.69
N ILE A 20 20.02 16.33 -13.36
CA ILE A 20 20.06 14.86 -13.22
C ILE A 20 19.21 14.41 -12.03
N SER A 21 19.27 15.09 -10.88
CA SER A 21 18.41 14.80 -9.73
C SER A 21 16.93 14.99 -10.05
N LEU A 22 16.56 16.03 -10.79
CA LEU A 22 15.18 16.27 -11.24
C LEU A 22 14.72 15.25 -12.29
N LEU A 23 15.61 14.83 -13.20
CA LEU A 23 15.31 13.76 -14.16
C LEU A 23 15.17 12.39 -13.49
N LEU A 24 16.05 12.07 -12.54
CA LEU A 24 15.94 10.85 -11.74
C LEU A 24 14.71 10.87 -10.85
N PHE A 25 14.37 12.03 -10.28
CA PHE A 25 13.13 12.21 -9.53
C PHE A 25 11.89 12.09 -10.43
N GLY A 26 11.91 12.66 -11.64
CA GLY A 26 10.83 12.51 -12.62
C GLY A 26 10.65 11.07 -13.12
N LEU A 27 11.76 10.37 -13.42
CA LEU A 27 11.77 8.94 -13.75
C LEU A 27 11.38 8.05 -12.56
N PHE A 28 11.66 8.49 -11.34
CA PHE A 28 11.19 7.81 -10.13
C PHE A 28 9.68 7.97 -10.01
N VAL A 29 9.15 9.19 -10.04
CA VAL A 29 7.70 9.49 -9.93
C VAL A 29 6.87 8.79 -11.02
N LEU A 30 7.34 8.79 -12.28
CA LEU A 30 6.67 8.07 -13.37
C LEU A 30 6.57 6.56 -13.08
N ARG A 31 7.63 5.96 -12.53
CA ARG A 31 7.64 4.52 -12.19
C ARG A 31 6.70 4.16 -11.05
N PHE A 32 6.48 5.05 -10.07
CA PHE A 32 5.45 4.82 -9.05
C PHE A 32 4.05 4.88 -9.67
N SER A 33 3.78 5.89 -10.48
CA SER A 33 2.47 6.02 -11.14
C SER A 33 2.16 4.80 -12.00
N ASP A 34 3.13 4.30 -12.77
CA ASP A 34 2.95 3.10 -13.59
C ASP A 34 2.72 1.85 -12.75
N ALA A 35 3.41 1.73 -11.59
CA ALA A 35 3.21 0.62 -10.65
C ALA A 35 1.82 0.63 -10.02
N PHE A 36 1.33 1.80 -9.58
CA PHE A 36 -0.04 1.95 -9.07
C PHE A 36 -1.06 1.57 -10.13
N ASN A 37 -0.95 2.14 -11.33
CA ASN A 37 -1.89 1.85 -12.43
C ASN A 37 -1.88 0.36 -12.77
N PHE A 38 -0.70 -0.25 -12.88
CA PHE A 38 -0.57 -1.68 -13.12
C PHE A 38 -1.31 -2.51 -12.07
N LEU A 39 -1.09 -2.26 -10.78
CA LEU A 39 -1.73 -3.02 -9.70
C LEU A 39 -3.25 -2.78 -9.63
N ILE A 40 -3.71 -1.55 -9.85
CA ILE A 40 -5.13 -1.19 -9.83
C ILE A 40 -5.88 -1.84 -10.99
N ASP A 41 -5.25 -1.89 -12.16
CA ASP A 41 -5.84 -2.39 -13.41
C ASP A 41 -5.72 -3.93 -13.56
N LEU A 42 -5.12 -4.63 -12.58
CA LEU A 42 -5.08 -6.09 -12.58
C LEU A 42 -6.51 -6.68 -12.63
N PRO A 43 -6.71 -7.76 -13.41
CA PRO A 43 -7.95 -8.52 -13.38
C PRO A 43 -8.36 -8.88 -11.95
N SER A 44 -9.67 -8.96 -11.66
CA SER A 44 -10.17 -9.29 -10.31
C SER A 44 -9.63 -10.60 -9.74
N GLU A 45 -9.28 -11.54 -10.62
CA GLU A 45 -8.81 -12.86 -10.25
C GLU A 45 -7.30 -12.90 -9.98
N ASP A 46 -6.58 -11.87 -10.44
CA ASP A 46 -5.14 -11.72 -10.23
C ASP A 46 -4.92 -10.85 -8.99
N HIS A 47 -4.85 -11.49 -7.83
CA HIS A 47 -4.71 -10.76 -6.57
C HIS A 47 -3.32 -10.12 -6.44
N ILE A 48 -3.30 -8.86 -6.00
CA ILE A 48 -2.09 -8.05 -5.88
C ILE A 48 -1.07 -8.73 -4.97
N TRP A 49 -1.48 -9.13 -3.77
CA TRP A 49 -0.59 -9.75 -2.79
C TRP A 49 -0.16 -11.18 -3.15
N CYS A 50 -0.97 -11.91 -3.92
CA CYS A 50 -0.62 -13.28 -4.32
C CYS A 50 0.38 -13.31 -5.50
N GLY A 51 0.19 -12.44 -6.49
CA GLY A 51 0.96 -12.48 -7.74
C GLY A 51 2.00 -11.37 -7.90
N SER A 52 1.80 -10.24 -7.24
CA SER A 52 2.59 -9.00 -7.43
C SER A 52 3.14 -8.45 -6.11
N TRP A 53 3.42 -9.33 -5.13
CA TRP A 53 3.92 -8.96 -3.81
C TRP A 53 5.21 -8.13 -3.89
N GLU A 54 6.13 -8.47 -4.81
CA GLU A 54 7.41 -7.76 -5.02
C GLU A 54 7.21 -6.29 -5.43
N LEU A 55 6.05 -5.96 -6.02
CA LEU A 55 5.69 -4.60 -6.38
C LEU A 55 4.90 -3.92 -5.26
N MET A 56 3.96 -4.66 -4.65
CA MET A 56 3.10 -4.13 -3.59
C MET A 56 3.84 -3.84 -2.29
N GLY A 57 4.76 -4.72 -1.88
CA GLY A 57 5.54 -4.60 -0.65
C GLY A 57 6.23 -3.24 -0.54
N PRO A 58 7.12 -2.87 -1.48
CA PRO A 58 7.75 -1.55 -1.49
C PRO A 58 6.76 -0.37 -1.60
N LEU A 59 5.60 -0.56 -2.23
CA LEU A 59 4.59 0.49 -2.33
C LEU A 59 3.92 0.80 -0.98
N LEU A 60 4.04 -0.06 0.04
CA LEU A 60 3.55 0.25 1.38
C LEU A 60 4.17 1.53 1.94
N GLU A 61 5.41 1.88 1.59
CA GLU A 61 6.03 3.15 2.01
C GLU A 61 5.20 4.37 1.60
N THR A 62 4.44 4.30 0.51
CA THR A 62 3.61 5.42 0.08
C THR A 62 2.46 5.71 1.06
N PHE A 63 2.08 4.75 1.90
CA PHE A 63 1.03 4.89 2.90
C PHE A 63 1.37 5.82 4.06
N TYR A 64 2.63 6.26 4.22
CA TYR A 64 2.97 7.35 5.15
C TYR A 64 2.08 8.59 4.95
N ASN A 65 1.66 8.85 3.71
CA ASN A 65 0.83 9.99 3.35
C ASN A 65 -0.66 9.65 3.20
N TYR A 66 -1.10 8.45 3.58
CA TYR A 66 -2.48 8.02 3.36
C TYR A 66 -3.48 8.94 4.04
N SER A 67 -3.22 9.34 5.29
CA SER A 67 -4.14 10.18 6.06
C SER A 67 -4.14 11.65 5.62
N THR A 68 -3.10 12.11 4.92
CA THR A 68 -3.01 13.48 4.39
C THR A 68 -3.50 13.58 2.95
N ASP A 69 -3.80 12.44 2.33
CA ASP A 69 -4.40 12.37 1.01
C ASP A 69 -5.93 12.51 1.10
N GLU A 70 -6.40 13.72 0.80
CA GLU A 70 -7.81 14.11 0.83
C GLU A 70 -8.61 13.58 -0.38
N SER A 71 -7.95 13.10 -1.43
CA SER A 71 -8.61 12.65 -2.65
C SER A 71 -9.01 11.18 -2.55
N ASN A 72 -10.31 10.91 -2.44
CA ASN A 72 -10.84 9.54 -2.44
C ASN A 72 -10.54 8.76 -3.74
N ASP A 73 -10.32 9.47 -4.85
CA ASP A 73 -9.99 8.88 -6.15
C ASP A 73 -8.47 8.87 -6.43
N SER A 74 -7.64 9.12 -5.40
CA SER A 74 -6.20 9.01 -5.58
C SER A 74 -5.78 7.56 -5.85
N PRO A 75 -4.67 7.32 -6.58
CA PRO A 75 -4.15 5.98 -6.79
C PRO A 75 -3.91 5.20 -5.48
N LEU A 76 -3.52 5.91 -4.41
CA LEU A 76 -3.29 5.30 -3.10
C LEU A 76 -4.59 4.78 -2.47
N LYS A 77 -5.67 5.58 -2.50
CA LYS A 77 -6.99 5.16 -2.00
C LYS A 77 -7.60 4.06 -2.84
N LEU A 78 -7.45 4.15 -4.17
CA LEU A 78 -7.94 3.14 -5.11
C LEU A 78 -7.22 1.79 -4.91
N LEU A 79 -5.89 1.81 -4.75
CA LEU A 79 -5.09 0.63 -4.46
C LEU A 79 -5.49 0.00 -3.12
N TRP A 80 -5.61 0.82 -2.05
CA TRP A 80 -6.07 0.33 -0.75
C TRP A 80 -7.44 -0.34 -0.85
N LYS A 81 -8.40 0.30 -1.52
CA LYS A 81 -9.74 -0.26 -1.75
C LYS A 81 -9.67 -1.57 -2.50
N ARG A 82 -8.85 -1.66 -3.54
CA ARG A 82 -8.68 -2.87 -4.35
C ARG A 82 -8.15 -4.04 -3.51
N MET A 83 -7.02 -3.88 -2.84
CA MET A 83 -6.45 -4.96 -2.02
C MET A 83 -7.31 -5.30 -0.81
N SER A 84 -8.05 -4.32 -0.27
CA SER A 84 -9.03 -4.56 0.80
C SER A 84 -10.10 -5.56 0.38
N VAL A 85 -10.60 -5.47 -0.86
CA VAL A 85 -11.61 -6.40 -1.40
C VAL A 85 -11.02 -7.80 -1.55
N GLU A 86 -9.76 -7.92 -2.00
CA GLU A 86 -9.08 -9.21 -2.15
C GLU A 86 -8.87 -9.91 -0.80
N MET A 87 -8.42 -9.17 0.21
CA MET A 87 -8.20 -9.70 1.57
C MET A 87 -9.50 -10.16 2.25
N ARG A 88 -10.68 -9.67 1.84
CA ARG A 88 -11.96 -10.20 2.35
C ARG A 88 -12.19 -11.67 2.02
N LYS A 89 -11.52 -12.22 1.01
CA LYS A 89 -11.78 -13.58 0.49
C LYS A 89 -10.52 -14.44 0.35
N CYS A 90 -9.33 -13.87 0.52
CA CYS A 90 -8.07 -14.55 0.28
C CYS A 90 -7.14 -14.47 1.50
N THR A 91 -6.98 -15.60 2.19
CA THR A 91 -6.06 -15.73 3.34
C THR A 91 -4.59 -15.58 2.95
N LEU A 92 -4.21 -15.92 1.72
CA LEU A 92 -2.86 -15.67 1.22
C LEU A 92 -2.58 -14.17 1.08
N CYS A 93 -3.57 -13.36 0.64
CA CYS A 93 -3.40 -11.91 0.59
C CYS A 93 -3.19 -11.32 1.99
N ILE A 94 -3.99 -11.77 2.96
CA ILE A 94 -3.85 -11.39 4.37
C ILE A 94 -2.45 -11.74 4.89
N SER A 95 -2.02 -12.99 4.69
CA SER A 95 -0.71 -13.45 5.15
C SER A 95 0.44 -12.64 4.57
N GLN A 96 0.40 -12.33 3.27
CA GLN A 96 1.47 -11.58 2.60
C GLN A 96 1.48 -10.11 3.02
N HIS A 97 0.30 -9.50 3.20
CA HIS A 97 0.15 -8.14 3.70
C HIS A 97 0.76 -7.98 5.11
N HIS A 98 0.42 -8.89 6.04
CA HIS A 98 1.01 -8.86 7.38
C HIS A 98 2.50 -9.22 7.37
N GLN A 99 2.92 -10.18 6.55
CA GLN A 99 4.34 -10.51 6.40
C GLN A 99 5.16 -9.31 5.92
N ALA A 100 4.64 -8.52 4.98
CA ALA A 100 5.30 -7.30 4.53
C ALA A 100 5.46 -6.29 5.68
N GLN A 101 4.43 -6.10 6.52
CA GLN A 101 4.51 -5.23 7.71
C GLN A 101 5.54 -5.72 8.73
N ASP A 102 5.63 -7.03 8.94
CA ASP A 102 6.63 -7.64 9.82
C ASP A 102 8.05 -7.42 9.29
N MET A 103 8.26 -7.56 7.98
CA MET A 103 9.55 -7.28 7.33
C MET A 103 9.97 -5.82 7.54
N TYR A 104 9.05 -4.87 7.36
CA TYR A 104 9.33 -3.46 7.66
C TYR A 104 9.75 -3.24 9.13
N SER A 105 9.10 -3.94 10.06
CA SER A 105 9.45 -3.88 11.49
C SER A 105 10.84 -4.45 11.81
N MET A 106 11.28 -5.45 11.04
CA MET A 106 12.59 -6.10 11.20
C MET A 106 13.73 -5.35 10.51
N GLU A 107 13.48 -4.75 9.35
CA GLU A 107 14.50 -4.13 8.50
C GLU A 107 14.83 -2.68 8.87
N TYR A 108 13.87 -1.96 9.44
CA TYR A 108 14.00 -0.53 9.72
C TYR A 108 14.08 -0.21 11.21
N ASP A 109 14.73 0.91 11.54
CA ASP A 109 14.73 1.42 12.91
C ASP A 109 13.31 1.79 13.36
N SER A 110 12.96 1.37 14.58
CA SER A 110 11.61 1.56 15.15
C SER A 110 11.15 3.02 15.09
N SER A 111 12.03 4.00 15.36
CA SER A 111 11.65 5.41 15.37
C SER A 111 11.24 5.92 13.99
N SER A 112 11.80 5.33 12.93
CA SER A 112 11.53 5.72 11.54
C SER A 112 10.30 5.00 11.00
N ILE A 113 10.14 3.71 11.31
CA ILE A 113 9.10 2.87 10.71
C ILE A 113 7.76 2.90 11.45
N SER A 114 7.77 3.18 12.76
CA SER A 114 6.56 3.21 13.60
C SER A 114 5.41 4.06 13.04
N PRO A 115 5.63 5.25 12.44
CA PRO A 115 4.52 6.04 11.89
C PRO A 115 3.82 5.34 10.72
N LEU A 116 4.55 4.65 9.83
CA LEU A 116 3.94 3.88 8.73
C LEU A 116 3.12 2.72 9.27
N LEU A 117 3.72 1.92 10.15
CA LEU A 117 3.04 0.77 10.75
C LEU A 117 1.79 1.19 11.55
N SER A 118 1.84 2.36 12.19
CA SER A 118 0.66 2.89 12.86
C SER A 118 -0.45 3.27 11.88
N VAL A 119 -0.12 3.84 10.71
CA VAL A 119 -1.12 4.12 9.66
C VAL A 119 -1.70 2.82 9.12
N LEU A 120 -0.86 1.85 8.75
CA LEU A 120 -1.30 0.56 8.22
C LEU A 120 -2.19 -0.19 9.21
N ARG A 121 -1.80 -0.25 10.49
CA ARG A 121 -2.62 -0.85 11.54
C ARG A 121 -3.99 -0.18 11.66
N SER A 122 -4.05 1.15 11.66
CA SER A 122 -5.35 1.85 11.72
C SER A 122 -6.23 1.55 10.51
N LEU A 123 -5.64 1.43 9.32
CA LEU A 123 -6.38 1.05 8.11
C LEU A 123 -6.88 -0.39 8.15
N ASP A 124 -6.07 -1.32 8.67
CA ASP A 124 -6.45 -2.71 8.87
C ASP A 124 -7.59 -2.83 9.89
N GLU A 125 -7.50 -2.15 11.03
CA GLU A 125 -8.55 -2.10 12.05
C GLU A 125 -9.88 -1.57 11.47
N GLU A 126 -9.82 -0.49 10.69
CA GLU A 126 -11.00 0.08 10.02
C GLU A 126 -11.61 -0.91 9.04
N ARG A 127 -10.79 -1.49 8.16
CA ARG A 127 -11.22 -2.43 7.12
C ARG A 127 -11.83 -3.70 7.73
N VAL A 128 -11.14 -4.33 8.67
CA VAL A 128 -11.60 -5.55 9.36
C VAL A 128 -12.86 -5.25 10.16
N GLY A 129 -12.87 -4.14 10.91
CA GLY A 129 -14.03 -3.72 11.70
C GLY A 129 -15.27 -3.47 10.83
N GLN A 130 -15.09 -2.84 9.67
CA GLN A 130 -16.18 -2.62 8.72
C GLN A 130 -16.66 -3.94 8.08
N HIS A 131 -15.75 -4.85 7.74
CA HIS A 131 -16.11 -6.16 7.20
C HIS A 131 -16.90 -7.01 8.19
N LEU A 132 -16.49 -7.02 9.47
CA LEU A 132 -17.22 -7.69 10.56
C LEU A 132 -18.63 -7.10 10.73
N LYS A 133 -18.79 -5.78 10.68
CA LYS A 133 -20.11 -5.12 10.74
C LYS A 133 -21.01 -5.56 9.59
N GLU A 134 -20.48 -5.63 8.37
CA GLU A 134 -21.23 -6.07 7.19
C GLU A 134 -21.67 -7.54 7.29
N ILE A 135 -20.79 -8.44 7.72
CA ILE A 135 -21.13 -9.86 7.95
C ILE A 135 -22.22 -9.98 9.01
N ASN A 136 -22.06 -9.29 10.15
CA ASN A 136 -23.03 -9.32 11.24
C ASN A 136 -24.39 -8.76 10.83
N ALA A 137 -24.42 -7.71 10.01
CA ALA A 137 -25.67 -7.16 9.47
C ALA A 137 -26.40 -8.20 8.60
N ARG A 138 -25.68 -8.91 7.71
CA ARG A 138 -26.26 -9.98 6.88
C ARG A 138 -26.78 -11.15 7.73
N LEU A 139 -26.05 -11.55 8.77
CA LEU A 139 -26.48 -12.58 9.70
C LEU A 139 -27.76 -12.18 10.46
N ALA A 140 -27.78 -10.98 11.03
CA ALA A 140 -28.92 -10.47 11.78
C ALA A 140 -30.17 -10.27 10.89
N GLY A 141 -29.98 -9.90 9.63
CA GLY A 141 -31.04 -9.73 8.64
C GLY A 141 -31.56 -11.03 8.01
N GLY A 142 -30.90 -12.18 8.26
CA GLY A 142 -31.24 -13.45 7.61
C GLY A 142 -30.87 -13.51 6.13
N GLU A 143 -29.98 -12.63 5.67
CA GLU A 143 -29.48 -12.55 4.28
C GLU A 143 -28.19 -13.36 4.05
N TYR A 144 -27.70 -14.00 5.11
CA TYR A 144 -26.51 -14.84 5.08
C TYR A 144 -26.76 -16.15 4.32
N ILE A 145 -25.93 -16.41 3.32
CA ILE A 145 -25.96 -17.61 2.49
C ILE A 145 -24.64 -18.36 2.69
N PRO A 146 -24.63 -19.49 3.44
CA PRO A 146 -23.39 -20.19 3.78
C PRO A 146 -22.50 -20.52 2.58
N GLU A 147 -23.07 -20.94 1.45
CA GLU A 147 -22.35 -21.32 0.24
C GLU A 147 -21.59 -20.16 -0.39
N ARG A 148 -22.05 -18.93 -0.17
CA ARG A 148 -21.45 -17.68 -0.68
C ARG A 148 -20.57 -17.00 0.35
N ASP A 149 -21.04 -16.94 1.59
CA ASP A 149 -20.54 -16.03 2.61
C ASP A 149 -19.52 -16.67 3.57
N ASN A 150 -19.47 -18.02 3.65
CA ASN A 150 -18.53 -18.73 4.54
C ASN A 150 -17.07 -18.35 4.24
N ALA A 151 -16.70 -18.13 2.98
CA ALA A 151 -15.34 -17.76 2.61
C ALA A 151 -14.92 -16.43 3.26
N GLU A 152 -15.82 -15.44 3.31
CA GLU A 152 -15.57 -14.15 3.96
C GLU A 152 -15.46 -14.30 5.48
N VAL A 153 -16.28 -15.15 6.09
CA VAL A 153 -16.21 -15.45 7.53
C VAL A 153 -14.87 -16.10 7.88
N VAL A 154 -14.43 -17.10 7.10
CA VAL A 154 -13.14 -17.74 7.31
C VAL A 154 -12.00 -16.74 7.16
N SER A 155 -12.05 -15.88 6.13
CA SER A 155 -11.02 -14.87 5.87
C SER A 155 -10.90 -13.87 7.03
N VAL A 156 -12.02 -13.30 7.50
CA VAL A 156 -11.99 -12.30 8.58
C VAL A 156 -11.61 -12.92 9.92
N MET A 157 -12.03 -14.16 10.20
CA MET A 157 -11.62 -14.86 11.41
C MET A 157 -10.11 -15.15 11.39
N PHE A 158 -9.59 -15.63 10.26
CA PHE A 158 -8.16 -15.86 10.07
C PHE A 158 -7.35 -14.57 10.30
N GLU A 159 -7.81 -13.46 9.73
CA GLU A 159 -7.15 -12.16 9.89
C GLU A 159 -7.16 -11.63 11.32
N VAL A 160 -8.28 -11.78 12.03
CA VAL A 160 -8.38 -11.42 13.46
C VAL A 160 -7.38 -12.25 14.28
N PHE A 161 -7.21 -13.54 13.99
CA PHE A 161 -6.23 -14.38 14.68
C PHE A 161 -4.77 -14.04 14.35
N MET A 162 -4.49 -13.46 13.18
CA MET A 162 -3.14 -12.98 12.84
C MET A 162 -2.82 -11.63 13.47
N SER A 163 -3.84 -10.79 13.66
CA SER A 163 -3.68 -9.39 14.10
C SER A 163 -3.77 -9.18 15.62
N PHE A 164 -4.36 -10.12 16.36
CA PHE A 164 -4.63 -10.04 17.81
C PHE A 164 -4.19 -11.31 18.56
#